data_AF-T1AK04-F1
#
_entry.id   AF-T1AK04-F1
#
_cell.length_a   1.000
_cell.length_b   1.000
_cell.length_c   1.000
_cell.angle_alpha   90.00
_cell.angle_beta   90.00
_cell.angle_gamma   90.00
#
_symmetry.space_group_name_H-M   'P 1'
#
loop_
_entity.id
_entity.type
_entity.pdbx_description
1 polymer ?
#
loop_
_entity_poly.entity_id
_entity_poly.type
_entity_poly.pdbx_seq_one_letter_code
_entity_poly.pdbx_strand_id
1 'polypeptide(L)'
;MAKEEKTVKEEKKVEVEDLPGVGEATAEKLRENGYDDILSLAVASPKDLSELAGIGEGAAIKIIAAARKLADVGNFESGEEIMKRRQLVK
;
A
#
# COMPACT_ATOMS: atom_id res chain seq x y z
N MET A 1 16.05 -19.89 26.81
CA MET A 1 15.04 -18.87 27.18
C MET A 1 15.65 -17.53 26.81
N ALA A 2 15.18 -16.72 25.87
CA ALA A 2 13.87 -16.57 25.25
C ALA A 2 14.00 -16.41 23.72
N LYS A 3 12.93 -16.81 23.02
CA LYS A 3 12.70 -16.60 21.59
C LYS A 3 12.16 -15.18 21.37
N GLU A 4 12.67 -14.48 20.36
CA GLU A 4 11.99 -13.47 19.51
C GLU A 4 12.72 -13.57 18.14
N GLU A 5 12.24 -14.22 17.07
CA GLU A 5 11.04 -13.97 16.25
C GLU A 5 10.85 -12.46 15.98
N LYS A 6 11.00 -11.89 14.78
CA LYS A 6 10.61 -12.36 13.45
C LYS A 6 11.38 -11.64 12.32
N THR A 7 11.87 -12.46 11.39
CA THR A 7 11.65 -12.36 9.93
C THR A 7 11.83 -11.00 9.29
N VAL A 8 12.96 -10.86 8.60
CA VAL A 8 13.12 -10.12 7.34
C VAL A 8 11.76 -10.00 6.67
N LYS A 9 11.14 -8.81 6.69
CA LYS A 9 9.92 -8.57 5.92
C LYS A 9 10.31 -8.89 4.48
N GLU A 10 9.88 -10.06 4.01
CA GLU A 10 9.97 -10.42 2.61
C GLU A 10 9.48 -9.20 1.84
N GLU A 11 10.30 -8.69 0.94
CA GLU A 11 9.88 -7.82 -0.14
C GLU A 11 8.93 -8.63 -1.03
N LYS A 12 7.79 -9.06 -0.49
CA LYS A 12 6.62 -9.27 -1.32
C LYS A 12 6.35 -7.88 -1.86
N LYS A 13 6.73 -7.66 -3.11
CA LYS A 13 6.08 -6.67 -3.96
C LYS A 13 4.60 -6.98 -3.81
N VAL A 14 3.94 -6.23 -2.93
CA VAL A 14 2.50 -6.31 -2.80
C VAL A 14 2.01 -5.68 -4.09
N GLU A 15 1.36 -6.45 -4.93
CA GLU A 15 0.94 -5.98 -6.23
C GLU A 15 -0.43 -5.32 -6.12
N VAL A 16 -0.78 -4.50 -7.12
CA VAL A 16 -2.07 -3.82 -7.17
C VAL A 16 -3.24 -4.83 -7.14
N GLU A 17 -2.98 -6.05 -7.60
CA GLU A 17 -3.90 -7.19 -7.64
C GLU A 17 -4.20 -7.79 -6.25
N ASP A 18 -3.31 -7.62 -5.27
CA ASP A 18 -3.50 -8.10 -3.90
C ASP A 18 -4.53 -7.26 -3.12
N LEU A 19 -4.96 -6.13 -3.71
CA LEU A 19 -5.87 -5.21 -3.05
C LEU A 19 -7.33 -5.69 -3.12
N PRO A 20 -8.05 -5.65 -2.00
CA PRO A 20 -9.45 -6.06 -1.97
C PRO A 20 -10.30 -5.12 -2.84
N GLY A 21 -10.91 -5.68 -3.88
CA GLY A 21 -11.73 -4.93 -4.84
C GLY A 21 -11.01 -4.56 -6.14
N VAL A 22 -9.74 -4.94 -6.30
CA VAL A 22 -9.02 -4.87 -7.57
C VAL A 22 -9.01 -6.27 -8.20
N GLY A 23 -9.57 -6.38 -9.40
CA GLY A 23 -9.40 -7.58 -10.24
C GLY A 23 -8.34 -7.34 -11.32
N GLU A 24 -7.98 -8.39 -12.06
CA GLU A 24 -6.97 -8.35 -13.13
C GLU A 24 -7.22 -7.22 -14.14
N ALA A 25 -8.46 -7.09 -14.62
CA ALA A 25 -8.85 -6.03 -15.57
C ALA A 25 -8.75 -4.60 -15.00
N THR A 26 -8.92 -4.44 -13.68
CA THR A 26 -8.77 -3.15 -12.99
C THR A 26 -7.28 -2.85 -12.77
N ALA A 27 -6.51 -3.86 -12.36
CA ALA A 27 -5.07 -3.75 -12.14
C ALA A 27 -4.30 -3.43 -13.43
N GLU A 28 -4.72 -3.99 -14.57
CA GLU A 28 -4.13 -3.69 -15.87
C GLU A 28 -4.34 -2.22 -16.25
N LYS A 29 -5.59 -1.72 -16.19
CA LYS A 29 -5.89 -0.30 -16.42
C LYS A 29 -5.13 0.64 -15.47
N LEU A 30 -5.02 0.27 -14.20
CA LEU A 30 -4.27 1.04 -13.22
C LEU A 30 -2.79 1.11 -13.60
N ARG A 31 -2.18 -0.01 -13.98
CA ARG A 31 -0.79 -0.07 -14.48
C ARG A 31 -0.58 0.75 -15.74
N GLU A 32 -1.50 0.69 -16.71
CA GLU A 32 -1.43 1.50 -17.94
C GLU A 32 -1.45 3.00 -17.65
N ASN A 33 -2.09 3.42 -16.55
CA ASN A 33 -2.16 4.81 -16.12
C ASN A 33 -1.04 5.20 -15.12
N GLY A 34 -0.04 4.34 -14.89
CA GLY A 34 1.08 4.62 -14.00
C GLY A 34 0.81 4.37 -12.51
N TYR A 35 -0.27 3.65 -12.19
CA TYR A 35 -0.55 3.12 -10.85
C TYR A 35 -0.11 1.67 -10.76
N ASP A 36 1.19 1.44 -10.96
CA ASP A 36 1.84 0.13 -10.89
C ASP A 36 2.33 -0.22 -9.47
N ASP A 37 2.43 0.79 -8.59
CA ASP A 37 2.88 0.63 -7.20
C ASP A 37 1.79 1.00 -6.17
N ILE A 38 1.82 0.34 -5.00
CA ILE A 38 0.86 0.59 -3.92
C ILE A 38 1.00 1.99 -3.35
N LEU A 39 2.20 2.58 -3.33
CA LEU A 39 2.40 3.97 -2.88
C LEU A 39 1.67 4.94 -3.80
N SER A 40 1.79 4.75 -5.12
CA SER A 40 1.08 5.55 -6.12
C SER A 40 -0.44 5.49 -5.93
N LEU A 41 -0.95 4.29 -5.60
CA LEU A 41 -2.36 4.09 -5.30
C LEU A 41 -2.79 4.71 -3.96
N ALA A 42 -1.93 4.66 -2.94
CA ALA A 42 -2.20 5.18 -1.61
C ALA A 42 -2.34 6.71 -1.58
N VAL A 43 -1.64 7.41 -2.48
CA VAL A 43 -1.70 8.88 -2.63
C VAL A 43 -2.74 9.35 -3.65
N ALA A 44 -3.34 8.43 -4.42
CA ALA A 44 -4.33 8.75 -5.44
C ALA A 44 -5.64 9.31 -4.85
N SER A 45 -6.36 10.08 -5.65
CA SER A 45 -7.72 10.53 -5.32
C SER A 45 -8.74 9.43 -5.63
N PRO A 46 -9.76 9.21 -4.78
CA PRO A 46 -10.83 8.24 -5.06
C PRO A 46 -11.56 8.49 -6.38
N LYS A 47 -11.73 9.76 -6.75
CA LYS A 47 -12.38 10.18 -7.99
C LYS A 47 -11.58 9.78 -9.22
N ASP A 48 -10.29 10.14 -9.24
CA ASP A 48 -9.38 9.79 -10.35
C ASP A 48 -9.31 8.26 -10.51
N LEU A 49 -9.19 7.53 -9.40
CA LEU A 49 -9.13 6.07 -9.42
C LEU A 49 -10.43 5.44 -9.94
N SER A 50 -11.58 6.02 -9.58
CA SER A 50 -12.91 5.60 -10.05
C SER A 50 -13.07 5.80 -11.56
N GLU A 51 -12.66 6.97 -12.08
CA GLU A 51 -12.76 7.31 -13.50
C GLU A 51 -11.79 6.48 -14.37
N LEU A 52 -10.54 6.32 -13.93
CA LEU A 52 -9.52 5.58 -14.67
C LEU A 52 -9.77 4.07 -14.69
N ALA A 53 -10.09 3.50 -13.53
CA ALA A 53 -10.25 2.06 -13.40
C ALA A 53 -11.68 1.59 -13.73
N GLY A 54 -12.63 2.52 -13.90
CA GLY A 54 -14.04 2.24 -14.17
C GLY A 54 -14.74 1.55 -13.00
N ILE A 55 -14.28 1.81 -11.78
CA ILE A 55 -14.84 1.24 -10.55
C ILE A 55 -15.71 2.28 -9.85
N GLY A 56 -16.68 1.83 -9.03
CA GLY A 56 -17.47 2.78 -8.23
C GLY A 56 -16.61 3.53 -7.20
N GLU A 57 -16.92 4.80 -6.94
CA GLU A 57 -16.18 5.65 -5.99
C GLU A 57 -16.06 5.02 -4.59
N GLY A 58 -17.10 4.34 -4.13
CA GLY A 58 -17.06 3.59 -2.86
C GLY A 58 -16.09 2.41 -2.85
N ALA A 59 -15.83 1.78 -3.99
CA ALA A 59 -14.80 0.75 -4.14
C ALA A 59 -13.41 1.39 -4.16
N ALA A 60 -13.26 2.50 -4.90
CA ALA A 60 -12.01 3.25 -4.96
C ALA A 60 -11.52 3.70 -3.57
N ILE A 61 -12.42 4.23 -2.72
CA ILE A 61 -12.09 4.61 -1.33
C ILE A 61 -11.53 3.42 -0.54
N LYS A 62 -12.15 2.24 -0.67
CA LYS A 62 -11.71 1.02 0.05
C LYS A 62 -10.35 0.54 -0.43
N ILE A 63 -10.12 0.60 -1.74
CA ILE A 63 -8.85 0.22 -2.37
C ILE A 63 -7.73 1.15 -1.89
N ILE A 64 -7.95 2.47 -1.90
CA ILE A 64 -6.98 3.45 -1.40
C ILE A 64 -6.70 3.25 0.09
N ALA A 65 -7.73 2.99 0.89
CA ALA A 65 -7.55 2.71 2.32
C ALA A 65 -6.74 1.42 2.57
N ALA A 66 -7.00 0.37 1.79
CA ALA A 66 -6.23 -0.87 1.85
C ALA A 66 -4.77 -0.64 1.41
N ALA A 67 -4.56 0.11 0.34
CA ALA A 67 -3.24 0.48 -0.16
C ALA A 67 -2.43 1.26 0.89
N ARG A 68 -3.03 2.28 1.53
CA ARG A 68 -2.40 3.04 2.61
C ARG A 68 -1.97 2.15 3.77
N LYS A 69 -2.81 1.20 4.15
CA LYS A 69 -2.52 0.25 5.23
C LYS A 69 -1.37 -0.70 4.88
N LEU A 70 -1.31 -1.16 3.63
CA LEU A 70 -0.25 -2.06 3.16
C LEU A 70 1.08 -1.33 3.00
N ALA A 71 1.05 -0.09 2.51
CA ALA A 71 2.23 0.75 2.34
C ALA A 71 2.68 1.46 3.64
N ASP A 72 2.01 1.24 4.77
CA ASP A 72 2.27 1.91 6.05
C ASP A 72 2.29 3.45 5.92
N VAL A 73 1.49 3.99 4.99
CA VAL A 73 1.45 5.42 4.66
C VAL A 73 0.50 6.14 5.62
N GLY A 74 1.01 7.19 6.27
CA GLY A 74 0.23 8.00 7.20
C GLY A 74 0.10 7.41 8.61
N ASN A 75 0.85 6.34 8.90
CA ASN A 75 0.97 5.85 10.26
C ASN A 75 1.82 6.81 11.11
N PHE A 76 1.47 6.95 12.38
CA PHE A 76 2.21 7.81 13.30
C PHE A 76 3.33 7.01 13.94
N GLU A 77 4.56 7.54 13.87
CA GLU A 77 5.71 6.98 14.57
C GLU A 77 6.23 7.97 15.61
N SER A 78 6.50 7.48 16.82
CA SER A 78 7.10 8.27 17.88
C SER A 78 8.60 8.50 17.65
N GLY A 79 9.14 9.59 18.22
CA GLY A 79 10.57 9.89 18.12
C GLY A 79 11.48 8.78 18.68
N GLU A 80 11.00 8.04 19.69
CA GLU A 80 11.72 6.90 20.25
C GLU A 80 11.83 5.72 19.28
N GLU A 81 10.76 5.42 18.52
CA GLU A 81 10.75 4.37 17.49
C GLU A 81 11.71 4.70 16.35
N ILE A 82 11.71 5.97 15.89
CA ILE A 82 12.65 6.44 14.88
C ILE A 82 14.10 6.37 15.39
N MET A 83 14.36 6.73 16.65
CA MET A 83 15.69 6.67 17.25
C MET A 83 16.22 5.23 17.32
N LYS A 84 15.39 4.28 17.78
CA LYS A 84 15.73 2.85 17.82
C LYS A 84 16.04 2.31 16.41
N ARG A 85 15.25 2.67 15.40
CA ARG A 85 15.49 2.27 14.01
C ARG A 85 16.85 2.76 13.48
N ARG A 86 17.22 4.02 13.75
CA ARG A 86 18.50 4.60 13.30
C ARG A 86 19.72 3.93 13.94
N GLN A 87 19.60 3.44 15.18
CA GLN A 87 20.69 2.75 15.87
C GLN A 87 20.99 1.35 15.31
N LEU A 88 20.04 0.75 14.59
CA LEU A 88 20.18 -0.59 14.00
C LEU A 88 20.90 -0.59 12.65
N VAL A 89 21.03 0.57 12.00
CA VAL A 89 21.78 0.71 10.74
C VAL A 89 23.24 0.98 11.10
N LYS A 90 24.09 -0.05 10.98
CA LYS A 90 25.54 0.00 11.23
C LYS A 90 26.30 0.54 10.04
#